data_AF-S7X5E4-F1
#
_entry.id   AF-S7X5E4-F1
#
_cell.length_a   1.000
_cell.length_b   1.000
_cell.length_c   1.000
_cell.angle_alpha   90.00
_cell.angle_beta   90.00
_cell.angle_gamma   90.00
#
_symmetry.space_group_name_H-M   'P 1'
#
loop_
_entity.id
_entity.type
_entity.pdbx_description
1 polymer ?
#
loop_
_entity_poly.entity_id
_entity_poly.type
_entity_poly.pdbx_seq_one_letter_code
_entity_poly.pdbx_strand_id
1 'polypeptide(L)'
;MKWLTNIFRSKKQSERKIDYFQITSDWNADPVSPEVQLEINGDHLIMEILVNHLVFDDFEEGDKAKIIFQYCSIYSLNHCNDEGYYYGQYRTNPNELPWGEFYEIKRGLDRKFPDPITIVNKETEGKRHYVFFFKDETFECLADDFALELLDKQGNRKRLNYSYKLRPAYNSSEQLIEFVKIGDADRFIEKLLELLSKNGFSFDDMTDVWMNDEVWIHLKSINGKTTITKDIWDMIFILGEQNQIDIQKINQILIDSGEFKKIEVNPEDYKIKENESTTMAKKS
;
A
#
# COMPACT_ATOMS: atom_id res chain seq x y z
N MET A 1 -25.58 12.39 -2.78
CA MET A 1 -26.41 13.60 -2.98
C MET A 1 -25.52 14.75 -3.47
N LYS A 2 -25.52 15.03 -4.78
CA LYS A 2 -24.81 16.17 -5.39
C LYS A 2 -25.79 17.34 -5.55
N TRP A 3 -26.06 18.16 -4.51
CA TRP A 3 -26.78 19.43 -4.73
C TRP A 3 -26.81 20.48 -3.58
N LEU A 4 -25.80 20.66 -2.72
CA LEU A 4 -25.94 21.67 -1.64
C LEU A 4 -24.70 22.48 -1.18
N THR A 5 -23.74 22.82 -2.03
CA THR A 5 -22.72 23.82 -1.66
C THR A 5 -22.27 24.70 -2.83
N ASN A 6 -23.18 25.53 -3.32
CA ASN A 6 -22.83 26.72 -4.08
C ASN A 6 -23.56 27.90 -3.44
N ILE A 7 -22.92 28.56 -2.47
CA ILE A 7 -23.04 29.96 -2.06
C ILE A 7 -22.01 30.08 -0.91
N PHE A 8 -21.06 31.00 -1.01
CA PHE A 8 -19.84 31.17 -0.20
C PHE A 8 -18.59 30.37 -0.61
N ARG A 9 -17.95 30.79 -1.71
CA ARG A 9 -16.49 30.67 -1.85
C ARG A 9 -15.94 32.00 -2.35
N SER A 10 -15.50 32.82 -1.41
CA SER A 10 -14.49 33.84 -1.69
C SER A 10 -13.26 33.12 -2.27
N LYS A 11 -12.64 33.74 -3.28
CA LYS A 11 -11.38 33.28 -3.87
C LYS A 11 -10.31 33.15 -2.79
N LYS A 12 -10.10 31.93 -2.31
CA LYS A 12 -8.78 31.44 -1.96
C LYS A 12 -8.50 30.35 -2.98
N GLN A 13 -7.59 30.63 -3.91
CA GLN A 13 -7.07 29.64 -4.84
C GLN A 13 -6.46 28.55 -3.96
N SER A 14 -7.20 27.46 -3.71
CA SER A 14 -6.62 26.32 -3.00
C SER A 14 -5.56 25.77 -3.93
N GLU A 15 -4.32 25.78 -3.48
CA GLU A 15 -3.23 25.00 -4.08
C GLU A 15 -3.80 23.61 -4.37
N ARG A 16 -3.74 23.21 -5.63
CA ARG A 16 -4.32 21.93 -6.07
C ARG A 16 -3.42 20.83 -5.54
N LYS A 17 -3.68 20.37 -4.31
CA LYS A 17 -3.02 19.23 -3.70
C LYS A 17 -3.03 18.04 -4.68
N ILE A 18 -1.86 17.43 -4.89
CA ILE A 18 -1.74 16.21 -5.70
C ILE A 18 -2.43 15.08 -4.93
N ASP A 19 -3.24 14.32 -5.66
CA ASP A 19 -3.94 13.14 -5.18
C ASP A 19 -3.26 11.92 -5.79
N TYR A 20 -2.72 11.05 -4.95
CA TYR A 20 -1.84 9.96 -5.35
C TYR A 20 -2.01 8.74 -4.44
N PHE A 21 -1.54 7.61 -4.92
CA PHE A 21 -1.40 6.36 -4.18
C PHE A 21 0.07 5.93 -4.18
N GLN A 22 0.64 5.64 -3.01
CA GLN A 22 2.00 5.12 -2.89
C GLN A 22 2.00 3.60 -3.08
N ILE A 23 2.77 3.13 -4.06
CA ILE A 23 2.86 1.71 -4.44
C ILE A 23 3.96 1.00 -3.65
N THR A 24 5.06 1.68 -3.36
CA THR A 24 6.21 1.15 -2.59
C THR A 24 5.99 1.34 -1.09
N SER A 25 5.34 0.40 -0.42
CA SER A 25 5.17 0.43 1.04
C SER A 25 5.92 -0.71 1.76
N ASP A 26 6.05 -1.87 1.12
CA ASP A 26 6.71 -3.06 1.63
C ASP A 26 7.89 -3.55 0.75
N TRP A 27 8.22 -2.77 -0.28
CA TRP A 27 9.41 -2.88 -1.11
C TRP A 27 9.73 -1.49 -1.68
N ASN A 28 10.98 -1.25 -2.10
CA ASN A 28 11.35 -0.06 -2.88
C ASN A 28 12.66 -0.33 -3.66
N ALA A 29 13.02 0.55 -4.58
CA ALA A 29 14.26 0.49 -5.34
C ALA A 29 15.49 0.65 -4.43
N ASP A 30 16.61 0.01 -4.78
CA ASP A 30 17.88 0.19 -4.07
C ASP A 30 18.22 1.69 -3.98
N PRO A 31 18.50 2.21 -2.75
CA PRO A 31 18.60 3.65 -2.52
C PRO A 31 19.92 4.22 -3.04
N VAL A 32 20.89 3.39 -3.43
CA VAL A 32 22.22 3.81 -3.88
C VAL A 32 22.40 3.59 -5.37
N SER A 33 22.04 2.40 -5.88
CA SER A 33 22.17 2.02 -7.29
C SER A 33 21.00 1.12 -7.71
N PRO A 34 19.85 1.70 -8.07
CA PRO A 34 18.68 0.91 -8.48
C PRO A 34 18.85 0.23 -9.84
N GLU A 35 19.89 0.56 -10.62
CA GLU A 35 20.20 -0.04 -11.93
C GLU A 35 18.98 -0.09 -12.86
N VAL A 36 18.35 1.06 -13.09
CA VAL A 36 17.10 1.16 -13.86
C VAL A 36 17.31 0.72 -15.30
N GLN A 37 16.66 -0.39 -15.67
CA GLN A 37 16.67 -0.93 -17.03
C GLN A 37 15.26 -0.87 -17.62
N LEU A 38 15.14 -0.32 -18.83
CA LEU A 38 13.87 -0.18 -19.54
C LEU A 38 13.92 -0.93 -20.87
N GLU A 39 12.91 -1.73 -21.15
CA GLU A 39 12.73 -2.47 -22.39
C GLU A 39 11.28 -2.32 -22.91
N ILE A 40 11.12 -2.06 -24.20
CA ILE A 40 9.81 -2.05 -24.86
C ILE A 40 9.55 -3.43 -25.46
N ASN A 41 8.44 -4.06 -25.09
CA ASN A 41 7.97 -5.33 -25.66
C ASN A 41 6.53 -5.18 -26.18
N GLY A 42 6.39 -5.00 -27.50
CA GLY A 42 5.12 -4.61 -28.10
C GLY A 42 4.68 -3.25 -27.58
N ASP A 43 3.46 -3.16 -27.04
CA ASP A 43 2.93 -1.96 -26.40
C ASP A 43 3.19 -1.92 -24.89
N HIS A 44 3.96 -2.87 -24.35
CA HIS A 44 4.32 -2.90 -22.94
C HIS A 44 5.69 -2.25 -22.70
N LEU A 45 5.80 -1.51 -21.60
CA LEU A 45 7.09 -1.05 -21.09
C LEU A 45 7.46 -1.89 -19.88
N ILE A 46 8.60 -2.57 -19.95
CA ILE A 46 9.15 -3.37 -18.89
C ILE A 46 10.26 -2.57 -18.22
N MET A 47 10.17 -2.41 -16.91
CA MET A 47 11.21 -1.87 -16.06
C MET A 47 11.75 -2.98 -15.17
N GLU A 48 13.07 -3.12 -15.10
CA GLU A 48 13.75 -3.94 -14.09
C GLU A 48 14.68 -3.05 -13.26
N ILE A 49 14.64 -3.22 -11.94
CA ILE A 49 15.44 -2.48 -10.96
C ILE A 49 15.91 -3.41 -9.83
N LEU A 50 17.03 -3.06 -9.19
CA LEU A 50 17.44 -3.66 -7.93
C LEU A 50 16.55 -3.17 -6.78
N VAL A 51 16.23 -4.07 -5.86
CA VAL A 51 15.39 -3.79 -4.68
C VAL A 51 16.26 -3.48 -3.47
N ASN A 52 15.77 -2.58 -2.62
CA ASN A 52 16.40 -2.18 -1.37
C ASN A 52 16.40 -3.32 -0.33
N HIS A 53 17.49 -4.07 -0.29
CA HIS A 53 17.73 -5.11 0.72
C HIS A 53 18.22 -4.55 2.06
N LEU A 54 18.53 -3.25 2.16
CA LEU A 54 19.04 -2.62 3.37
C LEU A 54 17.92 -2.24 4.34
N VAL A 55 16.75 -1.86 3.81
CA VAL A 55 15.58 -1.45 4.57
C VAL A 55 14.54 -2.57 4.69
N PHE A 56 14.42 -3.42 3.66
CA PHE A 56 13.39 -4.45 3.61
C PHE A 56 13.99 -5.84 3.83
N ASP A 57 13.79 -6.38 5.04
CA ASP A 57 14.32 -7.68 5.49
C ASP A 57 13.91 -8.88 4.62
N ASP A 58 12.86 -8.73 3.82
CA ASP A 58 12.38 -9.79 2.94
C ASP A 58 13.24 -9.91 1.68
N PHE A 59 14.23 -9.03 1.44
CA PHE A 59 15.07 -9.01 0.24
C PHE A 59 16.56 -9.24 0.55
N GLU A 60 17.27 -9.80 -0.42
CA GLU A 60 18.73 -9.94 -0.41
C GLU A 60 19.37 -9.04 -1.47
N GLU A 61 20.67 -8.75 -1.30
CA GLU A 61 21.44 -8.04 -2.32
C GLU A 61 21.36 -8.76 -3.68
N GLY A 62 20.98 -8.01 -4.72
CA GLY A 62 20.80 -8.51 -6.08
C GLY A 62 19.36 -8.92 -6.43
N ASP A 63 18.44 -8.96 -5.46
CA ASP A 63 17.02 -9.14 -5.75
C ASP A 63 16.47 -7.99 -6.61
N LYS A 64 15.47 -8.28 -7.44
CA LYS A 64 14.95 -7.35 -8.44
C LYS A 64 13.45 -7.16 -8.34
N ALA A 65 12.98 -5.99 -8.75
CA ALA A 65 11.59 -5.74 -9.08
C ALA A 65 11.47 -5.58 -10.59
N LYS A 66 10.55 -6.35 -11.18
CA LYS A 66 10.16 -6.24 -12.58
C LYS A 66 8.75 -5.66 -12.65
N ILE A 67 8.64 -4.49 -13.24
CA ILE A 67 7.38 -3.75 -13.39
C ILE A 67 7.02 -3.74 -14.87
N ILE A 68 5.86 -4.27 -15.21
CA ILE A 68 5.35 -4.32 -16.58
C ILE A 68 4.19 -3.33 -16.68
N PHE A 69 4.46 -2.17 -17.27
CA PHE A 69 3.45 -1.16 -17.57
C PHE A 69 2.67 -1.59 -18.82
N GLN A 70 1.40 -1.92 -18.62
CA GLN A 70 0.54 -2.50 -19.64
C GLN A 70 0.04 -1.45 -20.62
N TYR A 71 0.20 -1.68 -21.93
CA TYR A 71 -0.19 -0.74 -22.98
C TYR A 71 0.32 0.69 -22.70
N CYS A 72 1.62 0.79 -22.43
CA CYS A 72 2.32 2.04 -22.19
C CYS A 72 2.25 2.91 -23.43
N SER A 73 1.95 4.19 -23.23
CA SER A 73 1.82 5.17 -24.31
C SER A 73 3.07 6.03 -24.42
N ILE A 74 3.49 6.56 -23.29
CA ILE A 74 4.58 7.51 -23.18
C ILE A 74 5.32 7.25 -21.88
N TYR A 75 6.63 7.38 -21.90
CA TYR A 75 7.42 7.43 -20.68
C TYR A 75 8.56 8.44 -20.79
N SER A 76 9.05 8.86 -19.63
CA SER A 76 10.27 9.63 -19.44
C SER A 76 11.11 8.94 -18.38
N LEU A 77 12.42 8.86 -18.62
CA LEU A 77 13.42 8.65 -17.58
C LEU A 77 14.36 9.85 -17.63
N ASN A 78 14.13 10.81 -16.75
CA ASN A 78 14.84 12.08 -16.75
C ASN A 78 15.85 12.16 -15.60
N HIS A 79 16.76 13.13 -15.67
CA HIS A 79 17.85 13.28 -14.71
C HIS A 79 17.50 14.16 -13.50
N CYS A 80 16.21 14.42 -13.22
CA CYS A 80 15.86 15.00 -11.94
C CYS A 80 16.23 14.00 -10.85
N ASN A 81 17.16 14.41 -9.99
CA ASN A 81 17.59 13.70 -8.79
C ASN A 81 17.03 14.36 -7.53
N ASP A 82 17.37 13.82 -6.36
CA ASP A 82 16.84 14.28 -5.07
C ASP A 82 17.21 15.76 -4.82
N GLU A 83 18.46 16.13 -5.00
CA GLU A 83 18.92 17.52 -4.85
C GLU A 83 18.11 18.46 -5.75
N GLY A 84 18.00 18.14 -7.04
CA GLY A 84 17.23 18.93 -8.01
C GLY A 84 15.76 19.06 -7.60
N TYR A 85 15.16 17.99 -7.09
CA TYR A 85 13.80 17.98 -6.58
C TYR A 85 13.60 18.94 -5.41
N TYR A 86 14.47 18.87 -4.39
CA TYR A 86 14.42 19.76 -3.23
C TYR A 86 14.75 21.22 -3.58
N TYR A 87 15.47 21.47 -4.68
CA TYR A 87 15.68 22.81 -5.24
C TYR A 87 14.55 23.30 -6.15
N GLY A 88 13.47 22.54 -6.31
CA GLY A 88 12.30 22.93 -7.10
C GLY A 88 12.53 22.86 -8.61
N GLN A 89 13.43 21.99 -9.06
CA GLN A 89 13.68 21.75 -10.49
C GLN A 89 12.66 20.79 -11.12
N TYR A 90 11.77 20.22 -10.30
CA TYR A 90 10.67 19.38 -10.75
C TYR A 90 9.33 20.11 -10.70
N ARG A 91 8.30 19.50 -11.29
CA ARG A 91 6.94 20.09 -11.44
C ARG A 91 6.08 20.02 -10.17
N THR A 92 6.60 19.41 -9.11
CA THR A 92 5.99 19.29 -7.78
C THR A 92 7.09 19.45 -6.72
N ASN A 93 6.71 19.44 -5.44
CA ASN A 93 7.61 19.61 -4.32
C ASN A 93 7.37 18.54 -3.22
N PRO A 94 8.31 18.38 -2.26
CA PRO A 94 8.23 17.36 -1.21
C PRO A 94 6.99 17.43 -0.31
N ASN A 95 6.32 18.59 -0.19
CA ASN A 95 5.10 18.72 0.61
C ASN A 95 3.85 18.21 -0.12
N GLU A 96 3.89 18.10 -1.44
CA GLU A 96 2.77 17.65 -2.27
C GLU A 96 2.93 16.21 -2.76
N LEU A 97 4.16 15.80 -3.06
CA LEU A 97 4.50 14.43 -3.44
C LEU A 97 5.90 14.12 -2.87
N PRO A 98 6.04 13.21 -1.90
CA PRO A 98 7.35 12.91 -1.31
C PRO A 98 8.33 12.30 -2.33
N TRP A 99 9.63 12.50 -2.10
CA TRP A 99 10.69 11.94 -2.94
C TRP A 99 11.01 10.49 -2.56
N GLY A 100 11.53 9.72 -3.53
CA GLY A 100 12.14 8.39 -3.30
C GLY A 100 11.18 7.21 -3.40
N GLU A 101 9.94 7.44 -3.82
CA GLU A 101 8.89 6.41 -3.83
C GLU A 101 8.26 6.26 -5.22
N PHE A 102 7.52 5.16 -5.39
CA PHE A 102 6.72 4.87 -6.57
C PHE A 102 5.25 5.20 -6.32
N TYR A 103 4.64 5.97 -7.22
CA TYR A 103 3.29 6.48 -7.08
C TYR A 103 2.45 6.24 -8.33
N GLU A 104 1.14 6.03 -8.12
CA GLU A 104 0.12 6.34 -9.12
C GLU A 104 -0.49 7.71 -8.81
N ILE A 105 -0.44 8.63 -9.76
CA ILE A 105 -1.08 9.93 -9.65
C ILE A 105 -2.53 9.84 -10.12
N LYS A 106 -3.46 10.08 -9.20
CA LYS A 106 -4.89 10.15 -9.50
C LYS A 106 -5.26 11.50 -10.10
N ARG A 107 -4.77 12.60 -9.50
CA ARG A 107 -5.04 13.99 -9.93
C ARG A 107 -3.94 14.95 -9.47
N GLY A 108 -3.91 16.15 -10.06
CA GLY A 108 -3.14 17.29 -9.54
C GLY A 108 -1.79 17.52 -10.22
N LEU A 109 -1.08 16.45 -10.61
CA LEU A 109 0.10 16.56 -11.47
C LEU A 109 -0.33 16.61 -12.94
N ASP A 110 0.21 17.55 -13.71
CA ASP A 110 -0.06 17.60 -15.14
C ASP A 110 0.67 16.47 -15.91
N ARG A 111 0.17 16.15 -17.10
CA ARG A 111 0.76 15.12 -17.99
C ARG A 111 1.73 15.70 -19.02
N LYS A 112 2.42 16.82 -18.70
CA LYS A 112 3.53 17.32 -19.52
C LYS A 112 4.83 16.77 -18.94
N PHE A 113 5.25 15.65 -19.51
CA PHE A 113 6.41 14.91 -19.06
C PHE A 113 7.68 15.75 -19.24
N PRO A 114 8.65 15.65 -18.32
CA PRO A 114 9.99 16.19 -18.54
C PRO A 114 10.70 15.41 -19.67
N ASP A 115 11.67 16.04 -20.33
CA ASP A 115 12.53 15.37 -21.30
C ASP A 115 13.59 14.49 -20.60
N PRO A 116 14.03 13.38 -21.21
CA PRO A 116 13.66 12.89 -22.53
C PRO A 116 12.37 12.06 -22.53
N ILE A 117 11.53 12.30 -23.54
CA ILE A 117 10.26 11.60 -23.73
C ILE A 117 10.39 10.53 -24.81
N THR A 118 9.90 9.32 -24.52
CA THR A 118 9.73 8.24 -25.51
C THR A 118 8.25 7.93 -25.70
N ILE A 119 7.81 7.90 -26.96
CA ILE A 119 6.45 7.52 -27.34
C ILE A 119 6.47 6.04 -27.76
N VAL A 120 5.76 5.21 -26.99
CA VAL A 120 5.54 3.78 -27.27
C VAL A 120 4.30 3.61 -28.14
N ASN A 121 3.19 4.23 -27.73
CA ASN A 121 1.91 4.29 -28.44
C ASN A 121 1.29 5.70 -28.30
N LYS A 122 0.58 6.18 -29.33
CA LYS A 122 -0.03 7.52 -29.34
C LYS A 122 -1.34 7.61 -28.54
N GLU A 123 -1.96 6.49 -28.19
CA GLU A 123 -3.20 6.48 -27.41
C GLU A 123 -2.95 6.85 -25.95
N THR A 124 -3.43 8.00 -25.50
CA THR A 124 -3.20 8.51 -24.12
C THR A 124 -4.48 8.68 -23.30
N GLU A 125 -5.64 8.53 -23.94
CA GLU A 125 -6.94 8.63 -23.28
C GLU A 125 -7.14 7.44 -22.34
N GLY A 126 -7.74 7.68 -21.16
CA GLY A 126 -7.98 6.64 -20.16
C GLY A 126 -6.74 6.12 -19.41
N LYS A 127 -5.52 6.40 -19.89
CA LYS A 127 -4.28 5.93 -19.25
C LYS A 127 -4.14 6.45 -17.83
N ARG A 128 -3.63 5.61 -16.93
CA ARG A 128 -3.16 5.96 -15.58
C ARG A 128 -1.78 6.61 -15.66
N HIS A 129 -1.42 7.33 -14.61
CA HIS A 129 -0.20 8.14 -14.57
C HIS A 129 0.67 7.65 -13.42
N TYR A 130 1.89 7.21 -13.73
CA TYR A 130 2.82 6.67 -12.75
C TYR A 130 4.09 7.51 -12.68
N VAL A 131 4.64 7.68 -11.48
CA VAL A 131 5.90 8.39 -11.21
C VAL A 131 6.73 7.56 -10.25
N PHE A 132 8.00 7.31 -10.55
CA PHE A 132 8.94 6.65 -9.64
C PHE A 132 10.18 7.53 -9.49
N PHE A 133 10.41 8.04 -8.28
CA PHE A 133 11.62 8.78 -7.94
C PHE A 133 12.73 7.82 -7.52
N PHE A 134 13.79 7.73 -8.32
CA PHE A 134 15.03 7.04 -7.96
C PHE A 134 16.01 8.05 -7.37
N LYS A 135 17.20 7.59 -6.96
CA LYS A 135 18.22 8.49 -6.41
C LYS A 135 18.66 9.57 -7.41
N ASP A 136 19.10 9.15 -8.60
CA ASP A 136 19.74 10.02 -9.60
C ASP A 136 18.81 10.37 -10.77
N GLU A 137 17.63 9.75 -10.83
CA GLU A 137 16.71 9.81 -11.97
C GLU A 137 15.25 9.82 -11.52
N THR A 138 14.37 10.32 -12.37
CA THR A 138 12.92 10.23 -12.18
C THR A 138 12.30 9.55 -13.38
N PHE A 139 11.57 8.47 -13.12
CA PHE A 139 10.75 7.80 -14.10
C PHE A 139 9.31 8.31 -14.05
N GLU A 140 8.69 8.42 -15.21
CA GLU A 140 7.27 8.75 -15.34
C GLU A 140 6.69 8.02 -16.55
N CYS A 141 5.48 7.48 -16.46
CA CYS A 141 4.78 6.89 -17.63
C CYS A 141 3.26 7.08 -17.62
N LEU A 142 2.65 6.91 -18.80
CA LEU A 142 1.21 6.66 -18.94
C LEU A 142 0.99 5.24 -19.44
N ALA A 143 0.15 4.46 -18.74
CA ALA A 143 -0.16 3.07 -19.05
C ALA A 143 -1.58 2.71 -18.59
N ASP A 144 -2.16 1.59 -19.04
CA ASP A 144 -3.49 1.14 -18.59
C ASP A 144 -3.46 0.65 -17.14
N ASP A 145 -2.43 -0.13 -16.82
CA ASP A 145 -2.14 -0.62 -15.48
C ASP A 145 -0.66 -1.04 -15.38
N PHE A 146 -0.23 -1.57 -14.24
CA PHE A 146 1.05 -2.26 -14.11
C PHE A 146 0.90 -3.65 -13.48
N ALA A 147 1.81 -4.55 -13.84
CA ALA A 147 2.06 -5.78 -13.10
C ALA A 147 3.42 -5.71 -12.42
N LEU A 148 3.51 -6.18 -11.18
CA LEU A 148 4.74 -6.26 -10.41
C LEU A 148 5.12 -7.72 -10.18
N GLU A 149 6.36 -8.05 -10.50
CA GLU A 149 7.01 -9.31 -10.15
C GLU A 149 8.27 -9.02 -9.34
N LEU A 150 8.34 -9.55 -8.12
CA LEU A 150 9.55 -9.53 -7.33
C LEU A 150 10.34 -10.80 -7.64
N LEU A 151 11.63 -10.66 -7.86
CA LEU A 151 12.53 -11.72 -8.29
C LEU A 151 13.69 -11.84 -7.30
N ASP A 152 14.11 -13.06 -7.02
CA ASP A 152 15.39 -13.28 -6.35
C ASP A 152 16.56 -12.93 -7.28
N LYS A 153 17.78 -12.83 -6.73
CA LYS A 153 19.00 -12.56 -7.52
C LYS A 153 19.32 -13.61 -8.60
N GLN A 154 18.65 -14.76 -8.62
CA GLN A 154 18.75 -15.77 -9.69
C GLN A 154 17.64 -15.60 -10.76
N GLY A 155 16.72 -14.66 -10.58
CA GLY A 155 15.60 -14.41 -11.49
C GLY A 155 14.37 -15.28 -11.23
N ASN A 156 14.30 -16.03 -10.13
CA ASN A 156 13.10 -16.76 -9.78
C ASN A 156 12.09 -15.85 -9.09
N ARG A 157 10.81 -16.07 -9.35
CA ARG A 157 9.75 -15.28 -8.70
C ARG A 157 9.77 -15.46 -7.18
N LYS A 158 9.96 -14.35 -6.49
CA LYS A 158 9.88 -14.23 -5.04
C LYS A 158 8.43 -13.97 -4.63
N ARG A 159 7.98 -14.68 -3.61
CA ARG A 159 6.67 -14.44 -2.97
C ARG A 159 6.93 -13.69 -1.67
N LEU A 160 6.45 -12.45 -1.59
CA LEU A 160 6.33 -11.79 -0.30
C LEU A 160 5.19 -12.46 0.47
N ASN A 161 5.49 -12.88 1.69
CA ASN A 161 4.45 -13.38 2.58
C ASN A 161 3.86 -12.19 3.32
N TYR A 162 2.55 -12.00 3.23
CA TYR A 162 1.87 -11.01 4.06
C TYR A 162 2.10 -11.35 5.52
N SER A 163 2.43 -10.35 6.34
CA SER A 163 2.68 -10.60 7.75
C SER A 163 1.46 -10.23 8.59
N TYR A 164 1.11 -11.11 9.53
CA TYR A 164 0.02 -10.88 10.46
C TYR A 164 0.37 -11.32 11.88
N LYS A 165 -0.34 -10.76 12.86
CA LYS A 165 -0.27 -11.13 14.27
C LYS A 165 -1.63 -11.69 14.67
N LEU A 166 -1.64 -12.86 15.30
CA LEU A 166 -2.77 -13.30 16.11
C LEU A 166 -2.51 -12.85 17.54
N ARG A 167 -3.31 -11.90 18.03
CA ARG A 167 -3.03 -11.23 19.30
C ARG A 167 -4.32 -10.90 20.06
N PRO A 168 -4.26 -10.70 21.39
CA PRO A 168 -5.40 -10.15 22.11
C PRO A 168 -5.71 -8.72 21.65
N ALA A 169 -6.99 -8.33 21.72
CA ALA A 169 -7.34 -6.92 21.78
C ALA A 169 -6.82 -6.31 23.10
N TYR A 170 -6.58 -4.99 23.15
CA TYR A 170 -6.04 -4.35 24.35
C TYR A 170 -6.95 -4.61 25.56
N ASN A 171 -6.36 -5.10 26.65
CA ASN A 171 -7.07 -5.52 27.87
C ASN A 171 -8.20 -6.55 27.66
N SER A 172 -8.14 -7.36 26.61
CA SER A 172 -9.10 -8.41 26.33
C SER A 172 -8.41 -9.77 26.28
N SER A 173 -9.13 -10.83 26.65
CA SER A 173 -8.72 -12.20 26.34
C SER A 173 -9.14 -12.63 24.93
N GLU A 174 -10.00 -11.85 24.26
CA GLU A 174 -10.40 -12.13 22.89
C GLU A 174 -9.28 -11.79 21.91
N GLN A 175 -9.02 -12.72 21.01
CA GLN A 175 -8.03 -12.56 19.96
C GLN A 175 -8.65 -11.91 18.72
N LEU A 176 -7.77 -11.22 17.99
CA LEU A 176 -8.00 -10.65 16.68
C LEU A 176 -6.79 -10.93 15.79
N ILE A 177 -6.96 -10.75 14.50
CA ILE A 177 -5.87 -10.79 13.52
C ILE A 177 -5.56 -9.35 13.11
N GLU A 178 -4.29 -8.94 13.22
CA GLU A 178 -3.76 -7.66 12.74
C GLU A 178 -2.79 -7.93 11.59
N PHE A 179 -2.97 -7.28 10.45
CA PHE A 179 -2.01 -7.33 9.35
C PHE A 179 -1.04 -6.15 9.40
N VAL A 180 0.26 -6.40 9.18
CA VAL A 180 1.34 -5.40 9.35
C VAL A 180 2.28 -5.24 8.15
N LYS A 181 2.15 -6.06 7.11
CA LYS A 181 2.85 -5.93 5.83
C LYS A 181 1.93 -6.38 4.70
N ILE A 182 1.11 -5.46 4.19
CA ILE A 182 0.03 -5.79 3.22
C ILE A 182 0.24 -5.17 1.83
N GLY A 183 1.14 -4.20 1.69
CA GLY A 183 1.29 -3.46 0.44
C GLY A 183 0.08 -2.57 0.19
N ASP A 184 -0.60 -2.80 -0.94
CA ASP A 184 -1.86 -2.17 -1.30
C ASP A 184 -3.03 -2.79 -0.52
N ALA A 185 -3.66 -1.99 0.34
CA ALA A 185 -4.74 -2.44 1.21
C ALA A 185 -6.00 -2.91 0.47
N ASP A 186 -6.39 -2.25 -0.63
CA ASP A 186 -7.61 -2.60 -1.36
C ASP A 186 -7.41 -3.92 -2.10
N ARG A 187 -6.26 -4.07 -2.79
CA ARG A 187 -5.88 -5.31 -3.46
C ARG A 187 -5.67 -6.45 -2.47
N PHE A 188 -5.12 -6.14 -1.29
CA PHE A 188 -4.97 -7.11 -0.21
C PHE A 188 -6.34 -7.61 0.29
N ILE A 189 -7.31 -6.71 0.51
CA ILE A 189 -8.66 -7.07 0.95
C ILE A 189 -9.35 -7.97 -0.09
N GLU A 190 -9.27 -7.64 -1.38
CA GLU A 190 -9.84 -8.47 -2.45
C GLU A 190 -9.29 -9.91 -2.38
N LYS A 191 -7.98 -10.05 -2.24
CA LYS A 191 -7.30 -11.35 -2.12
C LYS A 191 -7.69 -12.09 -0.83
N LEU A 192 -7.77 -11.38 0.29
CA LEU A 192 -8.18 -11.94 1.57
C LEU A 192 -9.63 -12.44 1.50
N LEU A 193 -10.53 -11.67 0.90
CA LEU A 193 -11.93 -12.06 0.71
C LEU A 193 -12.05 -13.29 -0.19
N GLU A 194 -11.29 -13.36 -1.29
CA GLU A 194 -11.25 -14.54 -2.15
C GLU A 194 -10.78 -15.79 -1.39
N LEU A 195 -9.72 -15.66 -0.58
CA LEU A 195 -9.20 -16.74 0.26
C LEU A 195 -10.24 -17.21 1.28
N LEU A 196 -10.87 -16.29 2.01
CA LEU A 196 -11.87 -16.61 3.02
C LEU A 196 -13.14 -17.20 2.39
N SER A 197 -13.57 -16.70 1.23
CA SER A 197 -14.72 -17.22 0.51
C SER A 197 -14.57 -18.69 0.13
N LYS A 198 -13.39 -19.08 -0.38
CA LYS A 198 -13.04 -20.48 -0.68
C LYS A 198 -13.05 -21.39 0.55
N ASN A 199 -13.03 -20.83 1.75
CA ASN A 199 -12.96 -21.54 3.03
C ASN A 199 -14.24 -21.42 3.89
N GLY A 200 -15.37 -21.09 3.24
CA GLY A 200 -16.70 -21.14 3.86
C GLY A 200 -17.09 -19.90 4.65
N PHE A 201 -16.45 -18.76 4.36
CA PHE A 201 -16.95 -17.45 4.77
C PHE A 201 -17.74 -16.82 3.63
N SER A 202 -18.79 -16.08 3.94
CA SER A 202 -19.63 -15.40 2.96
C SER A 202 -19.80 -13.93 3.34
N PHE A 203 -19.82 -13.06 2.34
CA PHE A 203 -20.12 -11.65 2.54
C PHE A 203 -21.53 -11.49 3.11
N ASP A 204 -21.67 -10.67 4.15
CA ASP A 204 -22.95 -10.31 4.75
C ASP A 204 -23.37 -8.90 4.32
N ASP A 205 -22.65 -7.90 4.82
CA ASP A 205 -22.85 -6.49 4.53
C ASP A 205 -21.54 -5.71 4.68
N MET A 206 -21.59 -4.44 4.27
CA MET A 206 -20.48 -3.50 4.36
C MET A 206 -21.01 -2.22 4.98
N THR A 207 -20.36 -1.77 6.04
CA THR A 207 -20.66 -0.50 6.70
C THR A 207 -19.56 0.50 6.35
N ASP A 208 -19.94 1.57 5.67
CA ASP A 208 -19.12 2.77 5.55
C ASP A 208 -19.35 3.60 6.82
N VAL A 209 -18.33 3.71 7.68
CA VAL A 209 -18.44 4.50 8.91
C VAL A 209 -18.20 5.96 8.53
N TRP A 210 -19.28 6.61 8.04
CA TRP A 210 -19.40 7.96 7.46
C TRP A 210 -18.70 9.13 8.20
N MET A 211 -18.11 8.90 9.37
CA MET A 211 -17.38 9.90 10.12
C MET A 211 -15.86 9.79 10.00
N ASN A 212 -15.31 8.65 9.57
CA ASN A 212 -13.88 8.35 9.67
C ASN A 212 -13.25 7.72 8.40
N ASP A 213 -13.91 7.69 7.24
CA ASP A 213 -13.39 6.97 6.04
C ASP A 213 -12.96 5.52 6.33
N GLU A 214 -13.58 4.90 7.34
CA GLU A 214 -13.28 3.55 7.82
C GLU A 214 -14.28 2.56 7.20
N VAL A 215 -13.76 1.45 6.71
CA VAL A 215 -14.53 0.42 6.00
C VAL A 215 -14.63 -0.82 6.85
N TRP A 216 -15.85 -1.25 7.15
CA TRP A 216 -16.14 -2.49 7.85
C TRP A 216 -16.83 -3.47 6.91
N ILE A 217 -16.23 -4.64 6.71
CA ILE A 217 -16.75 -5.71 5.85
C ILE A 217 -17.13 -6.87 6.75
N HIS A 218 -18.42 -7.13 6.87
CA HIS A 218 -18.92 -8.19 7.72
C HIS A 218 -19.03 -9.49 6.92
N LEU A 219 -18.50 -10.55 7.52
CA LEU A 219 -18.53 -11.91 6.98
C LEU A 219 -19.37 -12.80 7.91
N LYS A 220 -20.01 -13.80 7.31
CA LYS A 220 -20.76 -14.85 8.00
C LYS A 220 -20.14 -16.22 7.72
N SER A 221 -20.13 -17.05 8.75
CA SER A 221 -19.86 -18.48 8.66
C SER A 221 -20.92 -19.27 9.46
N ILE A 222 -20.79 -20.60 9.51
CA ILE A 222 -21.63 -21.46 10.37
C ILE A 222 -21.47 -21.14 11.86
N ASN A 223 -20.36 -20.52 12.28
CA ASN A 223 -20.05 -20.26 13.69
C ASN A 223 -20.47 -18.86 14.16
N GLY A 224 -20.83 -17.97 13.23
CA GLY A 224 -21.24 -16.60 13.56
C GLY A 224 -20.75 -15.57 12.55
N LYS A 225 -20.57 -14.34 13.04
CA LYS A 225 -20.03 -13.22 12.26
C LYS A 225 -18.55 -13.02 12.56
N THR A 226 -17.84 -12.45 11.59
CA THR A 226 -16.52 -11.83 11.76
C THR A 226 -16.50 -10.54 10.94
N THR A 227 -15.65 -9.59 11.31
CA THR A 227 -15.60 -8.27 10.66
C THR A 227 -14.17 -7.98 10.23
N ILE A 228 -13.95 -7.72 8.94
CA ILE A 228 -12.69 -7.14 8.44
C ILE A 228 -12.83 -5.63 8.53
N THR A 229 -11.89 -4.95 9.18
CA THR A 229 -11.84 -3.48 9.23
C THR A 229 -10.64 -2.98 8.46
N LYS A 230 -10.80 -1.84 7.78
CA LYS A 230 -9.72 -1.03 7.19
C LYS A 230 -9.91 0.41 7.64
N ASP A 231 -8.90 0.97 8.30
CA ASP A 231 -8.92 2.37 8.71
C ASP A 231 -8.20 3.30 7.71
N ILE A 232 -8.17 4.60 8.04
CA ILE A 232 -7.54 5.64 7.20
C ILE A 232 -6.02 5.54 7.10
N TRP A 233 -5.41 4.72 7.95
CA TRP A 233 -3.97 4.44 7.94
C TRP A 233 -3.68 3.11 7.23
N ASP A 234 -4.67 2.57 6.51
CA ASP A 234 -4.62 1.28 5.84
C ASP A 234 -4.32 0.12 6.81
N MET A 235 -4.59 0.28 8.11
CA MET A 235 -4.48 -0.81 9.07
C MET A 235 -5.67 -1.75 8.91
N ILE A 236 -5.37 -3.03 8.75
CA ILE A 236 -6.39 -4.06 8.53
C ILE A 236 -6.45 -5.03 9.69
N PHE A 237 -7.66 -5.24 10.22
CA PHE A 237 -7.93 -6.19 11.28
C PHE A 237 -9.03 -7.17 10.90
N ILE A 238 -9.02 -8.35 11.53
CA ILE A 238 -10.17 -9.26 11.56
C ILE A 238 -10.62 -9.41 13.02
N LEU A 239 -11.86 -9.02 13.26
CA LEU A 239 -12.51 -9.01 14.56
C LEU A 239 -13.54 -10.13 14.64
N GLY A 240 -13.60 -10.80 15.80
CA GLY A 240 -14.47 -11.95 16.01
C GLY A 240 -15.84 -11.61 16.58
N GLU A 241 -16.07 -10.43 17.18
CA GLU A 241 -17.33 -10.13 17.90
C GLU A 241 -17.80 -11.32 18.78
N GLN A 242 -16.92 -11.84 19.66
CA GLN A 242 -17.11 -13.06 20.48
C GLN A 242 -16.95 -14.41 19.74
N ASN A 243 -16.83 -14.43 18.41
CA ASN A 243 -16.62 -15.62 17.58
C ASN A 243 -15.13 -16.02 17.47
N GLN A 244 -14.54 -16.44 18.59
CA GLN A 244 -13.14 -16.84 18.64
C GLN A 244 -12.84 -18.12 17.84
N ILE A 245 -13.86 -18.96 17.61
CA ILE A 245 -13.75 -20.17 16.77
C ILE A 245 -13.35 -19.78 15.35
N ASP A 246 -14.02 -18.80 14.75
CA ASP A 246 -13.67 -18.35 13.41
C ASP A 246 -12.36 -17.58 13.36
N ILE A 247 -11.99 -16.85 14.42
CA ILE A 247 -10.65 -16.23 14.49
C ILE A 247 -9.55 -17.28 14.42
N GLN A 248 -9.67 -18.39 15.16
CA GLN A 248 -8.72 -19.50 15.06
C GLN A 248 -8.75 -20.18 13.71
N LYS A 249 -9.95 -20.39 13.14
CA LYS A 249 -10.12 -20.98 11.82
C LYS A 249 -9.44 -20.12 10.74
N ILE A 250 -9.62 -18.80 10.79
CA ILE A 250 -8.98 -17.86 9.87
C ILE A 250 -7.46 -17.91 10.04
N ASN A 251 -6.94 -17.88 11.27
CA ASN A 251 -5.51 -18.05 11.52
C ASN A 251 -4.95 -19.32 10.86
N GLN A 252 -5.67 -20.46 10.96
CA GLN A 252 -5.26 -21.69 10.30
C GLN A 252 -5.29 -21.59 8.77
N ILE A 253 -6.33 -20.98 8.18
CA ILE A 253 -6.43 -20.73 6.73
C ILE A 253 -5.24 -19.90 6.24
N LEU A 254 -4.85 -18.86 6.98
CA LEU A 254 -3.70 -18.02 6.63
C LEU A 254 -2.40 -18.84 6.63
N ILE A 255 -2.18 -19.67 7.65
CA ILE A 255 -1.02 -20.58 7.74
C ILE A 255 -1.00 -21.56 6.56
N ASP A 256 -2.13 -22.24 6.31
CA ASP A 256 -2.24 -23.31 5.32
C ASP A 256 -2.09 -22.81 3.88
N SER A 257 -2.42 -21.54 3.63
CA SER A 257 -2.23 -20.92 2.31
C SER A 257 -0.76 -20.83 1.90
N GLY A 258 0.17 -20.77 2.87
CA GLY A 258 1.59 -20.52 2.63
C GLY A 258 1.93 -19.10 2.15
N GLU A 259 0.94 -18.21 2.05
CA GLU A 259 1.10 -16.83 1.56
C GLU A 259 1.19 -15.80 2.70
N PHE A 260 1.02 -16.26 3.95
CA PHE A 260 1.01 -15.41 5.13
C PHE A 260 2.03 -15.92 6.16
N LYS A 261 2.81 -15.00 6.72
CA LYS A 261 3.76 -15.24 7.79
C LYS A 261 3.18 -14.74 9.10
N LYS A 262 2.94 -15.66 10.03
CA LYS A 262 2.54 -15.32 11.40
C LYS A 262 3.73 -14.73 12.15
N ILE A 263 3.55 -13.57 12.77
CA ILE A 263 4.47 -12.97 13.72
C ILE A 263 4.02 -13.36 15.12
N GLU A 264 4.91 -13.99 15.88
CA GLU A 264 4.66 -14.29 17.29
C GLU A 264 4.72 -13.02 18.12
N VAL A 265 3.79 -12.90 19.06
CA VAL A 265 3.65 -11.73 19.94
C VAL A 265 3.61 -12.17 21.39
N ASN A 266 4.07 -11.30 22.28
CA ASN A 266 3.89 -11.49 23.71
C ASN A 266 2.53 -10.89 24.13
N PRO A 267 1.57 -11.69 24.66
CA PRO A 267 0.27 -11.18 25.07
C PRO A 267 0.33 -10.08 26.13
N GLU A 268 1.39 -10.04 26.95
CA GLU A 268 1.57 -9.02 28.00
C GLU A 268 1.78 -7.61 27.43
N ASP A 269 2.27 -7.50 26.19
CA ASP A 269 2.49 -6.21 25.51
C ASP A 269 1.16 -5.47 25.22
N TYR A 270 0.03 -6.18 25.32
CA TYR A 270 -1.32 -5.67 25.06
C TYR A 270 -2.13 -5.41 26.33
N LYS A 271 -1.49 -5.49 27.51
CA LYS A 271 -2.06 -4.99 28.76
C LYS A 271 -1.69 -3.52 28.93
N ILE A 272 -2.66 -2.69 29.29
CA ILE A 272 -2.35 -1.32 29.71
C ILE A 272 -1.55 -1.39 31.01
N LYS A 273 -0.36 -0.80 31.02
CA LYS A 273 0.40 -0.62 32.26
C LYS A 273 -0.37 0.32 33.17
N GLU A 274 -0.79 -0.17 34.33
CA GLU A 274 -1.25 0.68 35.43
C GLU A 274 -0.06 1.55 35.88
N ASN A 275 0.12 2.74 35.31
CA ASN A 275 1.08 3.69 35.82
C ASN A 275 0.50 4.40 37.04
N GLU A 276 0.96 3.98 38.23
CA GLU A 276 1.51 4.85 39.29
C GLU A 276 0.84 6.22 39.54
N SER A 277 -0.49 6.29 39.59
CA SER A 277 -1.22 7.49 40.05
C SER A 277 -1.79 7.32 41.46
N THR A 278 -1.00 6.78 42.40
CA THR A 278 -1.38 6.72 43.83
C THR A 278 -0.24 7.11 44.78
N THR A 279 0.43 8.23 44.52
CA THR A 279 1.37 8.80 45.51
C THR A 279 1.43 10.33 45.49
N MET A 280 0.32 11.04 45.29
CA MET A 280 0.20 12.47 45.66
C MET A 280 -1.18 12.85 46.24
N ALA A 281 -1.75 11.97 47.07
CA ALA A 281 -2.98 12.28 47.82
C ALA A 281 -2.88 11.86 49.29
N LYS A 282 -1.72 12.04 49.93
CA LYS A 282 -1.55 12.05 51.40
C LYS A 282 -0.37 12.94 51.79
N LYS A 283 -0.50 14.25 51.56
CA LYS A 283 0.24 15.32 52.25
C LYS A 283 -0.46 16.65 51.92
N SER A 284 -1.54 16.90 52.65
CA SER A 284 -2.14 18.22 52.84
C SER A 284 -2.65 18.25 54.27
#